data_AF-A0A940M7E9-F1
#
_entry.id   AF-A0A940M7E9-F1
#
_cell.length_a   1.000
_cell.length_b   1.000
_cell.length_c   1.000
_cell.angle_alpha   90.00
_cell.angle_beta   90.00
_cell.angle_gamma   90.00
#
_symmetry.space_group_name_H-M   'P 1'
#
loop_
_entity.id
_entity.type
_entity.pdbx_description
1 polymer ?
#
loop_
_entity_poly.entity_id
_entity_poly.type
_entity_poly.pdbx_seq_one_letter_code
_entity_poly.pdbx_strand_id
1 'polypeptide(L)'
;MPSAADRRRQAFAVTLTTSHLHVIAALERLQEVGPALRRPTVGAIEKSRYRNMRELRPRSGGTVSIRLLFVFDPERRAIFLVAGNKAAGRQWAAWYPKAIKEADGKYTAYLEALEQEKREGQGRADETRHHGRLDGRHHPGEA
;
A
#
# COMPACT_ATOMS: atom_id res chain seq x y z
N MET A 1 -50.76 -26.41 4.01
CA MET A 1 -49.36 -26.81 4.24
C MET A 1 -48.59 -26.70 2.93
N PRO A 2 -47.74 -25.69 2.69
CA PRO A 2 -46.84 -25.67 1.56
C PRO A 2 -45.59 -26.53 1.84
N SER A 3 -45.20 -27.28 0.81
CA SER A 3 -44.16 -28.31 0.71
C SER A 3 -42.72 -27.79 0.90
N ALA A 4 -41.80 -28.71 1.19
CA ALA A 4 -40.36 -28.52 1.45
C ALA A 4 -39.56 -27.89 0.29
N ALA A 5 -40.19 -27.62 -0.86
CA ALA A 5 -39.54 -27.05 -2.04
C ALA A 5 -39.48 -25.51 -2.07
N ASP A 6 -40.09 -24.80 -1.10
CA ASP A 6 -40.34 -23.36 -1.27
C ASP A 6 -40.10 -22.50 -0.02
N ARG A 7 -39.03 -22.75 0.72
CA ARG A 7 -38.55 -21.82 1.75
C ARG A 7 -37.08 -21.47 1.58
N ARG A 8 -36.91 -20.25 1.08
CA ARG A 8 -35.80 -19.31 1.31
C ARG A 8 -34.61 -19.46 0.37
N ARG A 9 -34.78 -18.78 -0.77
CA ARG A 9 -33.80 -17.76 -1.19
C ARG A 9 -33.56 -16.80 -0.01
N GLN A 10 -32.38 -16.82 0.61
CA GLN A 10 -31.83 -15.60 1.21
C GLN A 10 -30.32 -15.67 1.42
N ALA A 11 -29.65 -14.83 0.62
CA ALA A 11 -28.45 -14.04 0.90
C ALA A 11 -27.28 -14.71 1.63
N PHE A 12 -26.22 -14.91 0.87
CA PHE A 12 -24.84 -15.13 1.28
C PHE A 12 -24.33 -13.90 2.08
N ALA A 13 -24.67 -13.79 3.36
CA ALA A 13 -24.09 -12.79 4.25
C ALA A 13 -22.72 -13.29 4.71
N VAL A 14 -21.66 -12.87 4.02
CA VAL A 14 -20.28 -12.97 4.53
C VAL A 14 -20.22 -12.15 5.81
N THR A 15 -20.22 -12.79 6.97
CA THR A 15 -20.03 -12.14 8.27
C THR A 15 -18.57 -11.68 8.37
N LEU A 16 -18.29 -10.45 7.91
CA LEU A 16 -17.02 -9.80 8.17
C LEU A 16 -16.92 -9.54 9.68
N THR A 17 -15.87 -10.04 10.32
CA THR A 17 -15.65 -9.84 11.76
C THR A 17 -15.53 -8.34 12.08
N THR A 18 -15.91 -7.91 13.29
CA THR A 18 -15.83 -6.51 13.73
C THR A 18 -14.44 -5.88 13.53
N SER A 19 -13.38 -6.67 13.69
CA SER A 19 -12.00 -6.23 13.44
C SER A 19 -11.74 -5.87 11.98
N HIS A 20 -12.36 -6.59 11.04
CA HIS A 20 -12.28 -6.31 9.62
C HIS A 20 -12.94 -4.95 9.31
N LEU A 21 -14.14 -4.70 9.82
CA LEU A 21 -14.84 -3.42 9.61
C LEU A 21 -14.01 -2.23 10.11
N HIS A 22 -13.34 -2.37 11.25
CA HIS A 22 -12.47 -1.31 11.76
C HIS A 22 -11.22 -1.07 10.89
N VAL A 23 -10.67 -2.11 10.28
CA VAL A 23 -9.55 -1.97 9.33
C VAL A 23 -10.03 -1.22 8.09
N ILE A 24 -11.17 -1.62 7.51
CA ILE A 24 -11.76 -0.95 6.34
C ILE A 24 -11.99 0.53 6.64
N ALA A 25 -12.67 0.87 7.74
CA ALA A 25 -12.95 2.25 8.11
C ALA A 25 -11.67 3.10 8.30
N ALA A 26 -10.59 2.48 8.82
CA ALA A 26 -9.31 3.16 8.96
C ALA A 26 -8.60 3.38 7.61
N LEU A 27 -8.70 2.41 6.69
CA LEU A 27 -8.19 2.51 5.33
C LEU A 27 -8.93 3.58 4.52
N GLU A 28 -10.27 3.58 4.57
CA GLU A 28 -11.11 4.61 3.94
C GLU A 28 -10.73 6.00 4.44
N ARG A 29 -10.57 6.16 5.76
CA ARG A 29 -10.15 7.44 6.32
C ARG A 29 -8.75 7.86 5.87
N LEU A 30 -7.83 6.91 5.74
CA LEU A 30 -6.49 7.17 5.23
C LEU A 30 -6.53 7.56 3.74
N GLN A 31 -7.40 6.95 2.95
CA GLN A 31 -7.59 7.27 1.54
C GLN A 31 -8.20 8.67 1.35
N GLU A 32 -9.22 9.01 2.14
CA GLU A 32 -9.88 10.32 2.09
C GLU A 32 -8.95 11.48 2.49
N VAL A 33 -8.20 11.31 3.57
CA VAL A 33 -7.41 12.40 4.19
C VAL A 33 -5.96 12.40 3.70
N GLY A 34 -5.45 11.22 3.32
CA GLY A 34 -4.08 11.05 2.85
C GLY A 34 -3.02 11.37 3.92
N PRO A 35 -1.88 11.97 3.52
CA PRO A 35 -0.77 12.29 4.43
C PRO A 35 -1.12 13.17 5.63
N ALA A 36 -2.20 13.95 5.54
CA ALA A 36 -2.67 14.81 6.61
C ALA A 36 -3.32 14.03 7.77
N LEU A 37 -3.60 12.72 7.63
CA LEU A 37 -4.16 11.92 8.71
C LEU A 37 -3.12 11.75 9.84
N ARG A 38 -3.54 12.06 11.07
CA ARG A 38 -2.69 12.09 12.28
C ARG A 38 -3.21 11.15 13.37
N ARG A 39 -2.63 11.29 14.56
CA ARG A 39 -3.06 10.59 15.78
C ARG A 39 -4.54 10.88 16.06
N PRO A 40 -5.29 9.94 16.66
CA PRO A 40 -4.82 8.63 17.13
C PRO A 40 -4.72 7.55 16.05
N THR A 41 -5.31 7.77 14.86
CA THR A 41 -5.43 6.77 13.80
C THR A 41 -4.11 6.45 13.12
N VAL A 42 -3.20 7.44 13.01
CA VAL A 42 -1.86 7.22 12.46
C VAL A 42 -0.77 7.63 13.45
N GLY A 43 0.25 6.78 13.58
CA GLY A 43 1.47 7.03 14.35
C GLY A 43 2.72 7.06 13.47
N ALA A 44 3.80 7.67 13.97
CA ALA A 44 5.13 7.56 13.38
C ALA A 44 5.86 6.34 13.96
N ILE A 45 6.73 5.72 13.17
CA ILE A 45 7.60 4.62 13.61
C ILE A 45 9.02 5.15 13.77
N GLU A 46 9.43 5.39 15.01
CA GLU A 46 10.70 6.07 15.33
C GLU A 46 11.94 5.22 15.08
N LYS A 47 11.83 3.88 15.21
CA LYS A 47 12.96 2.96 15.10
C LYS A 47 13.19 2.42 13.68
N SER A 48 12.45 2.91 12.69
CA SER A 48 12.67 2.55 11.28
C SER A 48 13.86 3.34 10.73
N ARG A 49 14.61 2.73 9.80
CA ARG A 49 15.63 3.46 9.04
C ARG A 49 15.02 4.55 8.14
N TYR A 50 13.72 4.47 7.85
CA TYR A 50 12.98 5.39 7.00
C TYR A 50 12.14 6.34 7.84
N ARG A 51 12.47 7.64 7.81
CA ARG A 51 11.78 8.68 8.59
C ARG A 51 10.29 8.84 8.25
N ASN A 52 9.88 8.41 7.06
CA ASN A 52 8.49 8.45 6.61
C ASN A 52 7.70 7.17 6.93
N MET A 53 8.26 6.22 7.70
CA MET A 53 7.55 5.03 8.16
C MET A 53 6.46 5.39 9.16
N ARG A 54 5.23 4.94 8.89
CA ARG A 54 4.03 5.21 9.71
C ARG A 54 3.34 3.91 10.06
N GLU A 55 2.45 3.98 11.05
CA GLU A 55 1.53 2.89 11.36
C GLU A 55 0.08 3.36 11.35
N LEU A 56 -0.79 2.56 10.72
CA LEU A 56 -2.23 2.70 10.82
C LEU A 56 -2.73 1.90 12.03
N ARG A 57 -3.58 2.55 12.82
CA ARG A 57 -4.14 2.05 14.06
C ARG A 57 -5.66 2.02 13.97
N PRO A 58 -6.26 1.01 13.29
CA PRO A 58 -7.70 0.75 13.35
C PRO A 58 -8.20 0.77 14.79
N ARG A 59 -9.27 1.53 15.03
CA ARG A 59 -9.89 1.59 16.35
C ARG A 59 -10.54 0.24 16.60
N SER A 60 -9.90 -0.57 17.42
CA SER A 60 -10.25 -1.97 17.58
C SER A 60 -10.54 -2.25 19.06
N GLY A 61 -11.62 -2.99 19.32
CA GLY A 61 -12.04 -3.35 20.68
C GLY A 61 -10.99 -4.24 21.34
N GLY A 62 -10.83 -4.13 22.67
CA GLY A 62 -9.65 -4.59 23.42
C GLY A 62 -9.16 -6.03 23.21
N THR A 63 -9.94 -6.91 22.60
CA THR A 63 -9.59 -8.30 22.28
C THR A 63 -8.65 -8.44 21.06
N VAL A 64 -8.75 -7.54 20.07
CA VAL A 64 -7.95 -7.57 18.83
C VAL A 64 -7.41 -6.18 18.58
N SER A 65 -6.16 -6.04 18.15
CA SER A 65 -5.65 -4.70 17.82
C SER A 65 -4.75 -4.74 16.58
N ILE A 66 -5.34 -4.64 15.40
CA ILE A 66 -4.58 -4.66 14.16
C ILE A 66 -3.67 -3.42 14.06
N ARG A 67 -2.43 -3.61 13.61
CA ARG A 67 -1.48 -2.54 13.26
C ARG A 67 -0.96 -2.81 11.86
N LEU A 68 -0.90 -1.77 11.04
CA LEU A 68 -0.34 -1.86 9.69
C LEU A 68 0.79 -0.86 9.55
N LEU A 69 2.00 -1.31 9.23
CA LEU A 69 3.12 -0.44 8.90
C LEU A 69 3.05 -0.08 7.42
N PHE A 70 3.22 1.20 7.12
CA PHE A 70 3.07 1.73 5.77
C PHE A 70 3.91 2.99 5.57
N VAL A 71 4.07 3.38 4.31
CA VAL A 71 4.70 4.63 3.88
C VAL A 71 3.79 5.32 2.87
N PHE A 72 3.95 6.63 2.69
CA PHE A 72 3.48 7.30 1.49
C PHE A 72 4.62 7.34 0.47
N ASP A 73 4.35 6.89 -0.74
CA ASP A 73 5.27 7.04 -1.88
C ASP A 73 5.29 8.51 -2.38
N PRO A 74 6.17 8.86 -3.34
CA PRO A 74 6.22 10.21 -3.91
C PRO A 74 4.91 10.67 -4.57
N GLU A 75 4.07 9.72 -5.02
CA GLU A 75 2.76 9.98 -5.63
C GLU A 75 1.63 10.04 -4.59
N ARG A 76 1.97 10.06 -3.30
CA ARG A 76 1.03 10.12 -2.16
C ARG A 76 0.12 8.89 -2.05
N ARG A 77 0.51 7.76 -2.61
CA ARG A 77 -0.15 6.47 -2.42
C ARG A 77 0.35 5.82 -1.14
N ALA A 78 -0.56 5.30 -0.33
CA ALA A 78 -0.20 4.54 0.86
C ALA A 78 0.24 3.12 0.46
N ILE A 79 1.49 2.77 0.74
CA ILE A 79 2.05 1.44 0.48
C ILE A 79 2.14 0.69 1.81
N PHE A 80 1.29 -0.33 1.97
CA PHE A 80 1.28 -1.16 3.16
C PHE A 80 2.31 -2.28 3.07
N LEU A 81 3.13 -2.41 4.12
CA LEU A 81 4.31 -3.26 4.10
C LEU A 81 4.13 -4.49 5.01
N VAL A 82 3.59 -4.28 6.21
CA VAL A 82 3.42 -5.33 7.23
C VAL A 82 2.11 -5.08 7.97
N ALA A 83 1.33 -6.15 8.22
CA ALA A 83 0.18 -6.12 9.10
C ALA A 83 0.37 -7.13 10.24
N GLY A 84 -0.07 -6.76 11.45
CA GLY A 84 0.01 -7.65 12.60
C GLY A 84 -1.18 -7.46 13.55
N ASN A 85 -1.61 -8.54 14.19
CA ASN A 85 -2.62 -8.49 15.24
C ASN A 85 -1.96 -8.31 16.61
N LYS A 86 -2.17 -7.16 17.24
CA LYS A 86 -1.80 -6.88 18.64
C LYS A 86 -2.87 -7.44 19.59
N ALA A 87 -3.09 -8.75 19.59
CA ALA A 87 -3.83 -9.39 20.68
C ALA A 87 -3.02 -9.25 22.01
N ALA A 88 -3.68 -9.13 23.15
CA ALA A 88 -3.05 -8.80 24.43
C ALA A 88 -1.96 -9.82 24.86
N GLY A 89 -0.80 -9.34 25.34
CA GLY A 89 0.28 -10.17 25.91
C GLY A 89 1.69 -9.56 25.73
N ARG A 90 2.73 -10.12 26.39
CA ARG A 90 4.15 -9.61 26.35
C ARG A 90 4.85 -9.70 24.98
N GLN A 91 4.20 -10.24 23.96
CA GLN A 91 4.80 -10.49 22.64
C GLN A 91 5.02 -9.21 21.80
N TRP A 92 4.51 -8.06 22.25
CA TRP A 92 4.54 -6.78 21.51
C TRP A 92 5.94 -6.19 21.37
N ALA A 93 6.75 -6.23 22.43
CA ALA A 93 8.10 -5.63 22.43
C ALA A 93 9.01 -6.38 21.44
N ALA A 94 8.72 -7.66 21.23
CA ALA A 94 9.39 -8.51 20.24
C ALA A 94 8.81 -8.35 18.83
N TRP A 95 7.53 -7.97 18.69
CA TRP A 95 6.91 -7.80 17.36
C TRP A 95 7.45 -6.57 16.63
N TYR A 96 7.47 -5.39 17.26
CA TYR A 96 7.88 -4.15 16.59
C TYR A 96 9.29 -4.25 15.95
N PRO A 97 10.34 -4.73 16.63
CA PRO A 97 11.65 -4.89 16.01
C PRO A 97 11.63 -5.77 14.76
N LYS A 98 10.85 -6.87 14.78
CA LYS A 98 10.71 -7.78 13.63
C LYS A 98 9.92 -7.12 12.49
N ALA A 99 8.77 -6.54 12.81
CA ALA A 99 7.89 -5.90 11.84
C ALA A 99 8.55 -4.68 11.19
N ILE A 100 9.32 -3.89 11.96
CA ILE A 100 10.08 -2.75 11.44
C ILE A 100 11.18 -3.23 10.49
N LYS A 101 11.95 -4.25 10.88
CA LYS A 101 12.99 -4.81 10.01
C LYS A 101 12.41 -5.34 8.69
N GLU A 102 11.28 -6.02 8.77
CA GLU A 102 10.58 -6.53 7.58
C GLU A 102 10.04 -5.39 6.70
N ALA A 103 9.39 -4.39 7.31
CA ALA A 103 8.87 -3.24 6.58
C ALA A 103 9.99 -2.42 5.91
N ASP A 104 11.12 -2.22 6.59
CA ASP A 104 12.29 -1.54 6.05
C ASP A 104 12.84 -2.30 4.83
N GLY A 105 12.94 -3.63 4.90
CA GLY A 105 13.36 -4.46 3.77
C GLY A 105 12.42 -4.36 2.57
N LYS A 106 11.11 -4.49 2.81
CA LYS A 106 10.08 -4.37 1.76
C LYS A 106 10.08 -3.00 1.10
N TYR A 107 10.27 -1.93 1.88
CA TYR A 107 10.31 -0.58 1.32
C TYR A 107 11.61 -0.31 0.56
N THR A 108 12.74 -0.88 0.98
CA THR A 108 14.00 -0.83 0.22
C THR A 108 13.79 -1.44 -1.17
N ALA A 109 13.25 -2.66 -1.24
CA ALA A 109 12.99 -3.35 -2.50
C ALA A 109 12.00 -2.60 -3.41
N TYR A 110 10.98 -1.97 -2.82
CA TYR A 110 10.04 -1.12 -3.56
C TYR A 110 10.74 0.09 -4.21
N LEU A 111 11.64 0.77 -3.49
CA LEU A 111 12.39 1.90 -4.03
C LEU A 111 13.35 1.48 -5.15
N GLU A 112 14.01 0.33 -5.01
CA GLU A 112 14.88 -0.25 -6.05
C GLU A 112 14.10 -0.56 -7.33
N ALA A 113 12.91 -1.15 -7.20
CA ALA A 113 12.03 -1.42 -8.34
C ALA A 113 11.59 -0.13 -9.05
N LEU A 114 11.19 0.90 -8.31
CA LEU A 114 10.81 2.20 -8.89
C LEU A 114 11.96 2.88 -9.65
N GLU A 115 13.19 2.75 -9.15
CA GLU A 115 14.37 3.31 -9.80
C GLU A 115 14.67 2.59 -11.12
N GLN A 116 14.52 1.27 -11.14
CA GLN A 116 14.71 0.46 -12.35
C GLN A 116 13.66 0.80 -13.41
N GLU A 117 12.38 0.90 -13.04
CA GLU A 117 11.30 1.29 -13.96
C GLU A 117 11.56 2.67 -14.60
N LYS A 118 12.10 3.62 -13.83
CA LYS A 118 12.47 4.95 -14.36
C LYS A 118 13.59 4.90 -15.39
N ARG A 119 14.62 4.08 -15.16
CA ARG A 119 15.74 3.91 -16.09
C ARG A 119 15.29 3.29 -17.41
N GLU A 120 14.44 2.27 -17.34
CA GLU A 120 13.89 1.60 -18.52
C GLU A 120 12.97 2.54 -19.32
N GLY A 121 12.14 3.32 -18.64
CA GLY A 121 11.28 4.33 -19.28
C GLY A 121 12.06 5.44 -19.98
N GLN A 122 13.18 5.88 -19.40
CA GLN A 122 14.08 6.89 -20.00
C GLN A 122 14.81 6.34 -21.23
N GLY A 123 15.32 5.09 -21.18
CA GLY A 123 15.95 4.45 -22.32
C GLY A 123 15.03 4.33 -23.54
N ARG A 124 13.77 3.92 -23.33
CA ARG A 124 12.75 3.85 -24.39
C ARG A 124 12.42 5.22 -25.00
N ALA A 125 12.36 6.27 -24.17
CA ALA A 125 12.10 7.62 -24.63
C ALA A 125 13.25 8.19 -25.48
N ASP A 126 14.50 7.82 -25.17
CA ASP A 126 15.68 8.25 -25.91
C ASP A 126 15.82 7.53 -27.26
N GLU A 127 15.55 6.22 -27.31
CA GLU A 127 15.50 5.43 -28.56
C GLU A 127 14.45 5.97 -29.55
N THR A 128 13.27 6.35 -29.05
CA THR A 128 12.19 6.92 -29.87
C THR A 128 12.59 8.26 -30.49
N ARG A 129 13.37 9.09 -29.77
CA ARG A 129 13.85 10.39 -30.26
C ARG A 129 14.94 10.25 -31.32
N HIS A 130 15.76 9.20 -31.23
CA HIS A 130 16.81 8.94 -32.21
C HIS A 130 16.26 8.38 -33.54
N HIS A 131 15.18 7.61 -33.53
CA HIS A 131 14.59 7.07 -34.75
C HIS A 131 13.82 8.12 -35.60
N GLY A 132 13.31 9.19 -34.97
CA GLY A 132 12.57 10.25 -35.68
C GLY A 132 13.42 11.30 -36.41
N ARG A 133 14.76 11.17 -36.45
CA ARG A 133 15.67 12.20 -37.00
C ARG A 133 16.35 11.80 -38.32
N LEU A 134 16.00 10.66 -38.93
CA LEU A 134 16.65 10.18 -40.16
C LEU A 134 15.90 10.50 -41.47
N ASP A 135 14.69 11.07 -41.43
CA ASP A 135 13.92 11.41 -42.65
C ASP A 135 14.16 12.85 -43.11
N GLY A 136 15.41 13.31 -43.08
CA GLY A 136 15.73 14.72 -43.26
C GLY A 136 17.08 15.00 -43.92
N ARG A 137 17.32 14.43 -45.12
CA ARG A 137 17.98 15.07 -46.28
C ARG A 137 18.46 14.06 -47.33
N HIS A 138 17.90 14.13 -48.54
CA HIS A 138 18.60 14.55 -49.77
C HIS A 138 17.83 14.10 -51.02
N HIS A 139 17.35 15.05 -51.81
CA HIS A 139 17.28 14.88 -53.25
C HIS A 139 18.28 15.86 -53.89
N PRO A 140 19.36 15.36 -54.51
CA PRO A 140 20.22 16.15 -55.39
C PRO A 140 19.79 15.98 -56.86
N GLY A 141 19.98 17.03 -57.66
CA GLY A 141 19.91 17.00 -59.14
C GLY A 141 18.48 17.03 -59.72
N GLU A 142 18.19 17.66 -60.85
CA GLU A 142 19.04 17.99 -62.01
C GLU A 142 18.44 19.16 -62.83
N ALA A 143 19.35 19.80 -63.60
CA ALA A 143 19.18 20.55 -64.85
C ALA A 143 18.56 21.97 -64.83
#